data_AF-A0A1B6D054-F1
#
_entry.id   AF-A0A1B6D054-F1
#
_cell.length_a   1.000
_cell.length_b   1.000
_cell.length_c   1.000
_cell.angle_alpha   90.00
_cell.angle_beta   90.00
_cell.angle_gamma   90.00
#
_symmetry.space_group_name_H-M   'P 1'
#
loop_
_entity.id
_entity.type
_entity.pdbx_description
1 polymer ?
#
loop_
_entity_poly.entity_id
_entity_poly.type
_entity_poly.pdbx_seq_one_letter_code
_entity_poly.pdbx_strand_id
1 'polypeptide(L)'
;MRCLLISSAILLLLFSSFLISCLDAKRIPGFRSIVPHENSLSPVASYEEKTRIKYRDWIKVKITGPKVIKVKSGSRIELECEGSGSPTPNVQWFHGQTPVSQVS
;
A
#
# COMPACT_ATOMS: atom_id res chain seq x y z
N MET A 1 -67.73 24.77 -22.36
CA MET A 1 -66.85 25.34 -21.32
C MET A 1 -66.11 24.29 -20.50
N ARG A 2 -66.74 23.17 -20.10
CA ARG A 2 -66.07 22.08 -19.34
C ARG A 2 -64.89 21.41 -20.07
N CYS A 3 -64.96 21.19 -21.39
CA CYS A 3 -63.85 20.59 -22.16
C CYS A 3 -62.60 21.49 -22.25
N LEU A 4 -62.78 22.81 -22.29
CA LEU A 4 -61.67 23.78 -22.29
C LEU A 4 -60.94 23.78 -20.94
N LEU A 5 -61.68 23.63 -19.83
CA LEU A 5 -61.12 23.52 -18.49
C LEU A 5 -60.34 22.21 -18.29
N ILE A 6 -60.84 21.10 -18.85
CA ILE A 6 -60.14 19.80 -18.82
C ILE A 6 -58.85 19.87 -19.64
N SER A 7 -58.89 20.48 -20.83
CA SER A 7 -57.69 20.67 -21.66
C SER A 7 -56.65 21.58 -20.98
N SER A 8 -57.09 22.65 -20.31
CA SER A 8 -56.21 23.53 -19.54
C SER A 8 -55.60 22.83 -18.33
N ALA A 9 -56.36 21.98 -17.63
CA ALA A 9 -55.86 21.22 -16.48
C ALA A 9 -54.80 20.20 -16.90
N ILE A 10 -55.00 19.50 -18.02
CA ILE A 10 -54.02 18.55 -18.56
C ILE A 10 -52.73 19.28 -18.95
N LEU A 11 -52.83 20.45 -19.59
CA LEU A 11 -51.67 21.25 -19.96
C LEU A 11 -50.85 21.69 -18.73
N LEU A 12 -51.52 22.09 -17.65
CA LEU A 12 -50.87 22.49 -16.40
C LEU A 12 -50.18 21.31 -15.69
N LEU A 13 -50.77 20.11 -15.73
CA LEU A 13 -50.18 18.90 -15.14
C LEU A 13 -48.95 18.41 -15.93
N LEU A 14 -48.97 18.54 -17.26
CA LEU A 14 -47.82 18.21 -18.10
C LEU A 14 -46.69 19.24 -17.95
N PHE A 15 -47.02 20.52 -17.75
CA PHE A 15 -46.02 21.55 -17.49
C PHE A 15 -45.40 21.41 -16.10
N SER A 16 -46.20 21.06 -15.08
CA SER A 16 -45.67 20.83 -13.73
C SER A 16 -44.79 19.59 -13.66
N SER A 17 -45.16 18.50 -14.32
CA SER A 17 -44.31 17.30 -14.39
C SER A 17 -42.99 17.57 -15.14
N PHE A 18 -43.01 18.40 -16.19
CA PHE A 18 -41.80 18.85 -16.87
C PHE A 18 -40.91 19.69 -15.96
N LEU A 19 -41.47 20.65 -15.21
CA LEU A 19 -40.72 21.45 -14.23
C LEU A 19 -40.15 20.61 -13.07
N ILE A 20 -40.90 19.61 -12.58
CA ILE A 20 -40.44 18.66 -11.55
C ILE A 20 -39.30 17.78 -12.10
N SER A 21 -39.38 17.35 -13.35
CA SER A 21 -38.32 16.59 -14.03
C SER A 21 -37.05 17.43 -14.24
N CYS A 22 -37.19 18.74 -14.42
CA CYS A 22 -36.05 19.67 -14.48
C CYS A 22 -35.38 19.90 -13.11
N LEU A 23 -36.10 19.72 -12.00
CA LEU A 23 -35.53 19.81 -10.65
C LEU A 23 -34.68 18.58 -10.27
N ASP A 24 -34.85 17.44 -10.94
CA ASP A 24 -33.98 16.26 -10.80
C ASP A 24 -32.76 16.29 -11.75
N ALA A 25 -32.69 17.26 -12.67
CA ALA A 25 -31.58 17.39 -13.63
C ALA A 25 -30.37 18.19 -13.11
N LYS A 26 -30.27 18.41 -11.80
CA LYS A 26 -29.05 18.94 -11.17
C LYS A 26 -28.74 18.22 -9.87
N ARG A 27 -28.40 16.94 -9.98
CA ARG A 27 -27.44 16.35 -9.04
C ARG A 27 -26.14 17.15 -9.17
N ILE A 28 -25.96 18.15 -8.30
CA ILE A 28 -24.77 18.99 -8.23
C ILE A 28 -23.58 18.04 -8.04
N PRO A 29 -22.64 17.93 -8.98
CA PRO A 29 -21.36 17.29 -8.71
C PRO A 29 -20.54 18.33 -7.96
N GLY A 30 -20.51 18.29 -6.63
CA GLY A 30 -19.58 19.17 -5.91
C GLY A 30 -19.85 19.52 -4.46
N PHE A 31 -21.03 19.23 -3.88
CA PHE A 31 -21.17 19.38 -2.43
C PHE A 31 -20.72 18.10 -1.73
N ARG A 32 -19.40 17.94 -1.61
CA ARG A 32 -18.82 17.04 -0.62
C ARG A 32 -19.25 17.60 0.73
N SER A 33 -20.10 16.90 1.47
CA SER A 33 -20.28 17.19 2.88
C SER A 33 -18.88 17.30 3.49
N ILE A 34 -18.57 18.45 4.08
CA ILE A 34 -17.43 18.56 4.98
C ILE A 34 -17.82 17.68 6.17
N VAL A 35 -17.55 16.38 6.06
CA VAL A 35 -17.52 15.49 7.20
C VAL A 35 -16.40 16.04 8.07
N PRO A 36 -16.66 16.45 9.32
CA PRO A 36 -15.58 16.77 10.25
C PRO A 36 -14.59 15.60 10.24
N HIS A 37 -13.31 15.89 10.39
CA HIS A 37 -12.24 14.91 10.25
C HIS A 37 -12.30 13.86 11.36
N GLU A 38 -13.26 12.94 11.28
CA GLU A 38 -13.36 11.77 12.12
C GLU A 38 -12.55 10.69 11.39
N ASN A 39 -11.48 10.25 12.05
CA ASN A 39 -10.45 9.36 11.52
C ASN A 39 -11.01 7.95 11.29
N SER A 40 -11.95 7.82 10.35
CA SER A 40 -12.62 6.57 10.01
C SER A 40 -11.87 5.91 8.87
N LEU A 41 -11.25 4.77 9.16
CA LEU A 41 -10.70 3.88 8.13
C LEU A 41 -11.83 3.52 7.15
N SER A 42 -11.73 4.01 5.92
CA SER A 42 -12.66 3.65 4.86
C SER A 42 -12.66 2.13 4.62
N PRO A 43 -13.80 1.51 4.28
CA PRO A 43 -13.82 0.09 3.97
C PRO A 43 -12.93 -0.15 2.75
N VAL A 44 -12.05 -1.14 2.86
CA VAL A 44 -11.12 -1.62 1.82
C VAL A 44 -11.94 -2.17 0.63
N ALA A 45 -12.53 -1.26 -0.16
CA ALA A 45 -13.34 -1.55 -1.33
C ALA A 45 -12.55 -1.14 -2.58
N SER A 46 -11.48 -1.88 -2.77
CA SER A 46 -10.63 -2.07 -3.94
C SER A 46 -9.34 -2.50 -3.28
N TYR A 47 -8.92 -3.74 -3.55
CA TYR A 47 -7.56 -4.12 -3.27
C TYR A 47 -6.70 -2.95 -3.75
N GLU A 48 -6.03 -2.27 -2.81
CA GLU A 48 -4.90 -1.43 -3.17
C GLU A 48 -4.05 -2.36 -4.01
N GLU A 49 -4.03 -2.12 -5.32
CA GLU A 49 -2.99 -2.66 -6.15
C GLU A 49 -1.74 -2.00 -5.61
N LYS A 50 -1.16 -2.68 -4.62
CA LYS A 50 0.02 -2.33 -3.89
C LYS A 50 1.07 -2.23 -4.97
N THR A 51 1.24 -1.04 -5.52
CA THR A 51 2.34 -0.71 -6.40
C THR A 51 3.53 -1.24 -5.65
N ARG A 52 4.12 -2.33 -6.13
CA ARG A 52 5.24 -2.97 -5.45
C ARG A 52 6.31 -1.92 -5.50
N ILE A 53 6.42 -1.09 -4.46
CA ILE A 53 7.57 -0.23 -4.25
C ILE A 53 8.70 -1.24 -4.23
N LYS A 54 9.42 -1.32 -5.35
CA LYS A 54 10.57 -2.19 -5.51
C LYS A 54 11.63 -1.53 -4.67
N TYR A 55 11.59 -1.79 -3.36
CA TYR A 55 12.66 -1.42 -2.45
C TYR A 55 13.94 -1.92 -3.11
N ARG A 56 14.92 -1.02 -3.21
CA ARG A 56 16.22 -1.40 -3.76
C ARG A 56 16.83 -2.45 -2.85
N ASP A 57 17.39 -3.47 -3.45
CA ASP A 57 18.15 -4.46 -2.70
C ASP A 57 19.30 -3.75 -1.99
N TRP A 58 19.52 -4.09 -0.73
CA TRP A 58 20.58 -3.51 0.08
C TRP A 58 21.18 -4.57 0.99
N ILE A 59 22.48 -4.44 1.24
CA ILE A 59 23.25 -5.34 2.09
C ILE A 59 24.19 -4.51 2.95
N LYS A 60 24.29 -4.87 4.23
CA LYS A 60 25.24 -4.33 5.19
C LYS A 60 25.91 -5.48 5.91
N VAL A 61 27.23 -5.54 5.82
CA VAL A 61 28.07 -6.54 6.50
C VAL A 61 28.81 -5.87 7.65
N LYS A 62 28.81 -6.52 8.80
CA LYS A 62 29.52 -6.10 10.01
C LYS A 62 30.38 -7.26 10.48
N ILE A 63 31.69 -7.04 10.50
CA ILE A 63 32.67 -7.97 11.05
C ILE A 63 33.08 -7.47 12.42
N THR A 64 32.84 -8.26 13.44
CA THR A 64 33.21 -7.93 14.82
C THR A 64 34.57 -8.58 15.14
N GLY A 65 35.52 -7.80 15.64
CA GLY A 65 36.81 -8.30 16.11
C GLY A 65 38.01 -8.00 15.19
N PRO A 66 39.21 -8.50 15.57
CA PRO A 66 40.44 -8.18 14.86
C PRO A 66 40.58 -8.97 13.56
N LYS A 67 41.18 -8.34 12.54
CA LYS A 67 41.48 -8.98 11.24
C LYS A 67 42.45 -10.16 11.37
N VAL A 68 43.28 -10.17 12.40
CA VAL A 68 44.26 -11.22 12.67
C VAL A 68 44.09 -11.69 14.10
N ILE A 69 43.84 -13.00 14.26
CA ILE A 69 43.78 -13.66 15.56
C ILE A 69 44.92 -14.66 15.62
N LYS A 70 45.78 -14.54 16.64
CA LYS A 70 46.84 -15.51 16.91
C LYS A 70 46.35 -16.46 18.00
N VAL A 71 46.32 -17.76 17.71
CA VAL A 71 45.88 -18.78 18.66
C VAL A 71 46.89 -19.91 18.78
N LYS A 72 46.90 -20.57 19.94
CA LYS A 72 47.71 -21.76 20.17
C LYS A 72 47.06 -22.96 19.47
N SER A 73 47.88 -23.89 18.98
CA SER A 73 47.38 -25.14 18.41
C SER A 73 46.45 -25.87 19.38
N GLY A 74 45.35 -26.42 18.87
CA GLY A 74 44.30 -27.07 19.66
C GLY A 74 43.29 -26.14 20.34
N SER A 75 43.47 -24.81 20.24
CA SER A 75 42.49 -23.86 20.78
C SER A 75 41.25 -23.78 19.90
N ARG A 76 40.07 -23.67 20.51
CA ARG A 76 38.81 -23.34 19.81
C ARG A 76 38.73 -21.82 19.62
N ILE A 77 38.30 -21.40 18.44
CA ILE A 77 37.98 -20.01 18.12
C ILE A 77 36.61 -19.90 17.51
N GLU A 78 36.02 -18.71 17.62
CA GLU A 78 34.75 -18.36 17.00
C GLU A 78 34.96 -17.08 16.19
N LEU A 79 34.54 -17.10 14.93
CA LEU A 79 34.62 -15.97 14.01
C LEU A 79 33.20 -15.48 13.74
N GLU A 80 32.93 -14.23 14.09
CA GLU A 80 31.60 -13.65 13.96
C GLU A 80 31.48 -12.76 12.71
N CYS A 81 30.42 -12.98 11.93
CA CYS A 81 30.07 -12.16 10.77
C CYS A 81 28.56 -11.92 10.78
N GLU A 82 28.15 -10.65 10.83
CA GLU A 82 26.74 -10.25 10.82
C GLU A 82 26.40 -9.63 9.46
N GLY A 83 25.46 -10.23 8.74
CA GLY A 83 24.95 -9.73 7.47
C GLY A 83 23.48 -9.35 7.58
N SER A 84 23.12 -8.12 7.23
CA SER A 84 21.73 -7.64 7.15
C SER A 84 21.43 -7.13 5.75
N GLY A 85 20.20 -7.33 5.29
CA GLY A 85 19.81 -6.90 3.95
C GLY A 85 18.37 -7.23 3.61
N SER A 86 17.92 -6.65 2.52
CA SER A 86 16.65 -6.98 1.87
C SER A 86 16.93 -7.29 0.40
N PRO A 87 16.63 -8.50 -0.11
CA PRO A 87 16.20 -9.68 0.66
C PRO A 87 17.28 -10.14 1.65
N THR A 88 16.91 -10.99 2.61
CA THR A 88 17.85 -11.53 3.61
C THR A 88 19.06 -12.18 2.94
N PRO A 89 20.30 -11.78 3.29
CA PRO A 89 21.49 -12.29 2.63
C PRO A 89 21.81 -13.73 3.04
N ASN A 90 22.44 -14.48 2.12
CA ASN A 90 23.06 -15.76 2.43
C ASN A 90 24.52 -15.52 2.89
N VAL A 91 24.94 -16.19 3.96
CA VAL A 91 26.31 -16.07 4.51
C VAL A 91 27.07 -17.36 4.22
N GLN A 92 28.29 -17.21 3.69
CA GLN A 92 29.18 -18.33 3.35
C GLN A 92 30.59 -18.03 3.84
N TRP A 93 31.25 -19.05 4.39
CA TRP A 93 32.62 -18.96 4.87
C TRP A 93 33.60 -19.55 3.87
N PHE A 94 34.78 -18.92 3.73
CA PHE A 94 35.86 -19.39 2.88
C PHE A 94 37.17 -19.41 3.65
N HIS A 95 37.97 -20.46 3.46
CA HIS A 95 39.37 -20.50 3.84
C HIS A 95 40.22 -20.45 2.57
N GLY A 96 40.82 -19.29 2.30
CA GLY A 96 41.41 -19.02 0.99
C GLY A 96 40.33 -19.02 -0.10
N GLN A 97 40.44 -19.94 -1.07
CA GLN A 97 39.46 -20.11 -2.15
C GLN A 97 38.49 -21.28 -1.90
N THR A 98 38.61 -21.97 -0.77
CA THR A 98 37.83 -23.17 -0.48
C THR A 98 36.62 -22.82 0.39
N PRO A 99 35.39 -23.17 -0.01
CA PRO A 99 34.20 -22.97 0.81
C PRO A 99 34.25 -23.89 2.04
N VAL A 100 33.86 -23.34 3.20
CA VAL A 100 33.77 -24.08 4.46
C VAL A 100 32.30 -24.29 4.77
N SER A 101 31.89 -25.54 4.93
CA SER A 101 30.56 -25.88 5.45
C SER A 101 30.47 -25.45 6.90
N GLN A 102 29.49 -24.62 7.25
CA GLN A 102 29.22 -24.30 8.64
C GLN A 102 28.81 -25.58 9.36
N VAL A 103 29.59 -26.01 10.35
CA VAL A 103 29.17 -27.07 11.26
C VAL A 103 28.21 -26.41 12.24
N SER A 104 26.92 -26.74 12.14
CA SER A 104 25.86 -26.27 13.05
C SER A 104 26.08 -26.77 14.47
#